data_AF-A0A6L3CF10-F1
#
_entry.id   AF-A0A6L3CF10-F1
#
_cell.length_a   1.000
_cell.length_b   1.000
_cell.length_c   1.000
_cell.angle_alpha   90.00
_cell.angle_beta   90.00
_cell.angle_gamma   90.00
#
_symmetry.space_group_name_H-M   'P 1'
#
loop_
_entity.id
_entity.type
_entity.pdbx_description
1 polymer ?
#
loop_
_entity_poly.entity_id
_entity_poly.type
_entity_poly.pdbx_seq_one_letter_code
_entity_poly.pdbx_strand_id
1 'polypeptide(L)'
;MTQGPHHHDDSRDSAARVPASESSDTQYNWRIHHPFEDVEHRVAVEVAPWKGLLPRWRFVIPGDFKGVSRWGVGPAGSGQIDENVKRPVKDGPIQMTNGPLVVWFGGHESLSTTQSAFLVFEGEAPHYIAFGQSESVGGPPASLEGISFGNDHPNHPHDHDHAHHPSDADEGHNHIQHDH
;
A
#
# COMPACT_ATOMS: atom_id res chain seq x y z
N MET A 1 39.05 17.86 -57.55
CA MET A 1 39.16 16.39 -57.60
C MET A 1 39.67 15.95 -56.23
N THR A 2 39.04 15.16 -55.35
CA THR A 2 37.85 14.28 -55.40
C THR A 2 37.53 13.85 -53.94
N GLN A 3 36.24 13.89 -53.55
CA GLN A 3 35.46 13.03 -52.62
C GLN A 3 35.88 12.72 -51.14
N GLY A 4 34.89 12.79 -50.23
CA GLY A 4 34.79 12.01 -48.96
C GLY A 4 34.27 10.57 -49.22
N PRO A 5 33.79 9.75 -48.23
CA PRO A 5 33.07 10.15 -47.00
C PRO A 5 33.18 9.21 -45.73
N HIS A 6 32.41 9.57 -44.67
CA HIS A 6 31.82 8.82 -43.52
C HIS A 6 32.43 7.52 -42.93
N HIS A 7 32.55 7.44 -41.58
CA HIS A 7 31.85 6.44 -40.74
C HIS A 7 31.89 6.76 -39.22
N HIS A 8 30.83 6.33 -38.54
CA HIS A 8 30.43 6.55 -37.13
C HIS A 8 31.30 5.81 -36.10
N ASP A 9 31.34 6.31 -34.86
CA ASP A 9 30.82 5.50 -33.74
C ASP A 9 30.26 6.37 -32.61
N ASP A 10 28.98 6.11 -32.33
CA ASP A 10 28.19 6.63 -31.23
C ASP A 10 28.45 5.75 -30.02
N SER A 11 28.98 6.28 -28.93
CA SER A 11 28.85 5.64 -27.62
C SER A 11 28.37 6.67 -26.62
N ARG A 12 27.04 6.77 -26.62
CA ARG A 12 26.20 7.39 -25.59
C ARG A 12 26.51 6.75 -24.24
N ASP A 13 27.32 7.41 -23.42
CA ASP A 13 27.20 7.25 -21.98
C ASP A 13 26.19 8.30 -21.48
N SER A 14 24.94 8.12 -21.91
CA SER A 14 23.82 8.74 -21.22
C SER A 14 23.61 7.93 -19.96
N ALA A 15 24.48 8.15 -18.97
CA ALA A 15 24.14 7.91 -17.58
C ALA A 15 22.88 8.74 -17.33
N ALA A 16 21.72 8.09 -17.50
CA ALA A 16 20.44 8.62 -17.12
C ALA A 16 20.60 9.04 -15.67
N ARG A 17 20.75 10.34 -15.46
CA ARG A 17 20.75 10.95 -14.14
C ARG A 17 19.35 10.66 -13.62
N VAL A 18 19.22 9.55 -12.88
CA VAL A 18 18.06 9.27 -12.06
C VAL A 18 17.82 10.58 -11.31
N PRO A 19 16.67 11.26 -11.50
CA PRO A 19 16.41 12.45 -10.74
C PRO A 19 16.50 12.02 -9.28
N ALA A 20 17.48 12.56 -8.56
CA ALA A 20 17.58 12.39 -7.14
C ALA A 20 16.20 12.78 -6.61
N SER A 21 15.47 11.82 -6.03
CA SER A 21 14.25 12.12 -5.32
C SER A 21 14.63 13.21 -4.35
N GLU A 22 14.06 14.41 -4.52
CA GLU A 22 14.19 15.48 -3.57
C GLU A 22 13.46 15.02 -2.31
N SER A 23 14.16 14.23 -1.48
CA SER A 23 13.70 13.81 -0.17
C SER A 23 13.78 15.04 0.72
N SER A 24 12.82 15.94 0.58
CA SER A 24 12.36 16.74 1.71
C SER A 24 12.08 15.76 2.85
N ASP A 25 12.74 15.94 3.99
CA ASP A 25 12.50 15.09 5.17
C ASP A 25 10.99 14.98 5.41
N THR A 26 10.48 13.76 5.49
CA THR A 26 9.05 13.51 5.76
C THR A 26 8.68 14.13 7.11
N GLN A 27 7.50 14.73 7.24
CA GLN A 27 7.01 15.27 8.51
C GLN A 27 6.77 14.16 9.54
N TYR A 28 6.46 12.96 9.06
CA TYR A 28 6.15 11.81 9.89
C TYR A 28 7.09 10.64 9.62
N ASN A 29 7.28 9.81 10.64
CA ASN A 29 7.94 8.52 10.56
C ASN A 29 6.88 7.48 10.19
N TRP A 30 6.94 7.02 8.94
CA TRP A 30 6.03 6.02 8.37
C TRP A 30 6.65 4.63 8.45
N ARG A 31 5.87 3.64 8.86
CA ARG A 31 6.24 2.22 8.77
C ARG A 31 5.06 1.42 8.24
N ILE A 32 5.36 0.46 7.37
CA ILE A 32 4.37 -0.46 6.82
C ILE A 32 4.72 -1.85 7.36
N HIS A 33 3.77 -2.48 8.03
CA HIS A 33 3.88 -3.85 8.51
C HIS A 33 3.07 -4.76 7.58
N HIS A 34 3.75 -5.70 6.93
CA HIS A 34 3.13 -6.71 6.06
C HIS A 34 4.01 -7.97 5.97
N PRO A 35 3.48 -9.17 6.22
CA PRO A 35 2.15 -9.42 6.77
C PRO A 35 2.05 -8.89 8.21
N PHE A 36 0.88 -8.38 8.59
CA PHE A 36 0.61 -7.90 9.95
C PHE A 36 -0.09 -8.99 10.78
N GLU A 37 0.39 -9.24 11.99
CA GLU A 37 -0.08 -10.33 12.87
C GLU A 37 -0.07 -11.71 12.20
N ASP A 38 0.93 -11.96 11.34
CA ASP A 38 1.09 -13.21 10.58
C ASP A 38 -0.12 -13.55 9.68
N VAL A 39 -0.96 -12.56 9.35
CA VAL A 39 -2.04 -12.70 8.37
C VAL A 39 -1.58 -12.18 7.02
N GLU A 40 -1.49 -13.09 6.04
CA GLU A 40 -0.87 -12.87 4.73
C GLU A 40 -1.38 -11.61 4.01
N HIS A 41 -2.69 -11.38 4.04
CA HIS A 41 -3.32 -10.24 3.36
C HIS A 41 -3.70 -9.13 4.33
N ARG A 42 -2.97 -8.96 5.44
CA ARG A 42 -3.20 -7.88 6.39
C ARG A 42 -2.03 -6.91 6.39
N VAL A 43 -2.34 -5.63 6.24
CA VAL A 43 -1.36 -4.54 6.27
C VAL A 43 -1.68 -3.65 7.46
N ALA A 44 -0.67 -3.23 8.21
CA ALA A 44 -0.80 -2.11 9.14
C ALA A 44 0.12 -0.96 8.76
N VAL A 45 -0.43 0.25 8.69
CA VAL A 45 0.35 1.47 8.56
C VAL A 45 0.51 2.09 9.93
N GLU A 46 1.75 2.28 10.33
CA GLU A 46 2.16 2.95 11.56
C GLU A 46 2.70 4.34 11.25
N VAL A 47 2.25 5.33 12.00
CA VAL A 47 2.72 6.72 11.87
C VAL A 47 3.04 7.32 13.24
N ALA A 48 4.23 7.92 13.36
CA ALA A 48 4.65 8.66 14.53
C ALA A 48 5.34 9.98 14.14
N PRO A 49 5.38 10.99 15.03
CA PRO A 49 6.21 12.15 14.82
C PRO A 49 7.69 11.80 15.00
N TRP A 50 8.57 12.45 14.22
CA TRP A 50 10.03 12.35 14.43
C TRP A 50 10.50 12.93 15.77
N LYS A 51 9.75 13.92 16.30
CA LYS A 51 10.03 14.59 17.58
C LYS A 51 8.78 15.23 18.15
N GLY A 52 8.78 15.45 19.46
CA GLY A 52 7.71 16.16 20.16
C GLY A 52 6.41 15.36 20.26
N LEU A 53 5.31 16.07 20.43
CA LEU A 53 3.97 15.49 20.60
C LEU A 53 3.07 15.91 19.43
N LEU A 54 2.29 14.96 18.92
CA LEU A 54 1.34 15.20 17.83
C LEU A 54 -0.10 14.84 18.27
N PRO A 55 -0.87 15.80 18.81
CA PRO A 55 -2.28 15.58 19.16
C PRO A 55 -3.19 15.62 17.92
N ARG A 56 -4.42 15.13 18.06
CA ARG A 56 -5.49 15.25 17.04
C ARG A 56 -5.09 14.76 15.64
N TRP A 57 -4.43 13.62 15.58
CA TRP A 57 -3.98 13.00 14.35
C TRP A 57 -5.13 12.37 13.55
N ARG A 58 -4.97 12.31 12.23
CA ARG A 58 -5.95 11.80 11.28
C ARG A 58 -5.25 10.98 10.21
N PHE A 59 -5.72 9.76 9.98
CA PHE A 59 -5.52 9.05 8.71
C PHE A 59 -6.62 9.45 7.72
N VAL A 60 -6.26 9.54 6.45
CA VAL A 60 -7.16 9.83 5.33
C VAL A 60 -6.91 8.81 4.24
N ILE A 61 -7.99 8.22 3.71
CA ILE A 61 -7.95 7.20 2.66
C ILE A 61 -9.04 7.47 1.61
N PRO A 62 -8.99 6.83 0.43
CA PRO A 62 -10.07 6.90 -0.56
C PRO A 62 -11.44 6.56 0.04
N GLY A 63 -12.46 7.35 -0.28
CA GLY A 63 -13.79 7.23 0.33
C GLY A 63 -14.57 5.97 -0.06
N ASP A 64 -14.19 5.33 -1.15
CA ASP A 64 -14.73 4.08 -1.65
C ASP A 64 -14.05 2.84 -1.08
N PHE A 65 -12.86 2.98 -0.47
CA PHE A 65 -12.12 1.87 0.11
C PHE A 65 -12.87 1.20 1.29
N LYS A 66 -13.01 -0.12 1.24
CA LYS A 66 -13.78 -0.92 2.23
C LYS A 66 -12.93 -1.81 3.12
N GLY A 67 -11.63 -1.93 2.86
CA GLY A 67 -10.74 -2.86 3.56
C GLY A 67 -10.27 -2.41 4.95
N VAL A 68 -10.75 -1.29 5.51
CA VAL A 68 -10.34 -0.86 6.86
C VAL A 68 -10.93 -1.80 7.90
N SER A 69 -10.06 -2.46 8.67
CA SER A 69 -10.46 -3.37 9.75
C SER A 69 -10.51 -2.66 11.09
N ARG A 70 -9.42 -1.97 11.47
CA ARG A 70 -9.34 -1.22 12.74
C ARG A 70 -8.30 -0.12 12.71
N TRP A 71 -8.36 0.79 13.68
CA TRP A 71 -7.33 1.81 13.92
C TRP A 71 -7.14 2.00 15.42
N GLY A 72 -5.95 2.45 15.81
CA GLY A 72 -5.59 2.54 17.21
C GLY A 72 -4.31 3.31 17.46
N VAL A 73 -3.85 3.23 18.70
CA VAL A 73 -2.52 3.71 19.13
C VAL A 73 -1.72 2.57 19.72
N GLY A 74 -0.40 2.68 19.75
CA GLY A 74 0.42 1.66 20.42
C GLY A 74 1.89 2.03 20.49
N PRO A 75 2.70 1.20 21.17
CA PRO A 75 4.14 1.43 21.25
C PRO A 75 4.76 1.42 19.85
N ALA A 76 5.56 2.44 19.55
CA ALA A 76 6.17 2.58 18.23
C ALA A 76 7.03 1.37 17.87
N GLY A 77 6.80 0.80 16.68
CA GLY A 77 7.54 -0.35 16.15
C GLY A 77 7.17 -1.71 16.76
N SER A 78 6.20 -1.76 17.68
CA SER A 78 5.80 -3.03 18.33
C SER A 78 4.79 -3.84 17.52
N GLY A 79 4.05 -3.19 16.61
CA GLY A 79 2.86 -3.79 15.98
C GLY A 79 1.69 -4.03 16.93
N GLN A 80 1.78 -3.64 18.21
CA GLN A 80 0.68 -3.76 19.16
C GLN A 80 -0.26 -2.56 19.01
N ILE A 81 -1.57 -2.82 18.97
CA ILE A 81 -2.59 -1.80 18.76
C ILE A 81 -3.60 -1.84 19.92
N ASP A 82 -3.78 -0.69 20.56
CA ASP A 82 -4.91 -0.40 21.44
C ASP A 82 -5.99 0.36 20.65
N GLU A 83 -7.13 -0.31 20.45
CA GLU A 83 -8.31 0.23 19.75
C GLU A 83 -9.12 1.18 20.65
N ASN A 84 -8.84 1.25 21.96
CA ASN A 84 -9.51 2.15 22.91
C ASN A 84 -8.99 3.58 22.80
N VAL A 85 -8.96 4.10 21.58
CA VAL A 85 -8.48 5.45 21.26
C VAL A 85 -9.28 6.47 22.04
N LYS A 86 -8.59 7.32 22.80
CA LYS A 86 -9.25 8.40 23.52
C LYS A 86 -9.91 9.38 22.54
N ARG A 87 -11.25 9.47 22.64
CA ARG A 87 -12.11 10.27 21.75
C ARG A 87 -11.85 9.90 20.28
N PRO A 88 -12.27 8.70 19.85
CA PRO A 88 -12.07 8.29 18.47
C PRO A 88 -12.88 9.20 17.54
N VAL A 89 -12.34 9.45 16.35
CA VAL A 89 -13.01 10.24 15.31
C VAL A 89 -13.03 9.43 14.04
N LYS A 90 -14.19 9.38 13.39
CA LYS A 90 -14.36 8.86 12.04
C LYS A 90 -15.43 9.69 11.36
N ASP A 91 -15.18 10.14 10.14
CA ASP A 91 -16.13 10.91 9.35
C ASP A 91 -15.80 10.82 7.85
N GLY A 92 -16.70 11.36 7.03
CA GLY A 92 -16.74 11.18 5.59
C GLY A 92 -17.73 10.09 5.14
N PRO A 93 -17.85 9.85 3.82
CA PRO A 93 -17.01 10.41 2.76
C PRO A 93 -17.25 11.91 2.53
N ILE A 94 -16.17 12.70 2.37
CA ILE A 94 -16.22 14.11 1.99
C ILE A 94 -15.37 14.36 0.75
N GLN A 95 -15.76 15.33 -0.05
CA GLN A 95 -14.96 15.80 -1.18
C GLN A 95 -13.83 16.71 -0.67
N MET A 96 -12.57 16.32 -0.89
CA MET A 96 -11.45 17.24 -0.67
C MET A 96 -11.53 18.42 -1.66
N THR A 97 -11.13 19.62 -1.24
CA THR A 97 -11.06 20.79 -2.12
C THR A 97 -10.17 20.49 -3.32
N ASN A 98 -10.76 20.42 -4.51
CA ASN A 98 -10.08 20.02 -5.76
C ASN A 98 -9.36 18.65 -5.69
N GLY A 99 -9.77 17.76 -4.78
CA GLY A 99 -9.17 16.44 -4.58
C GLY A 99 -10.17 15.30 -4.78
N PRO A 100 -9.88 14.08 -4.30
CA PRO A 100 -10.81 12.95 -4.33
C PRO A 100 -11.82 12.95 -3.17
N LEU A 101 -12.79 12.04 -3.24
CA LEU A 101 -13.64 11.68 -2.08
C LEU A 101 -12.81 10.88 -1.08
N VAL A 102 -12.89 11.24 0.20
CA VAL A 102 -12.10 10.62 1.27
C VAL A 102 -12.91 10.36 2.52
N VAL A 103 -12.51 9.33 3.26
CA VAL A 103 -12.91 9.12 4.66
C VAL A 103 -11.69 9.29 5.56
N TRP A 104 -11.91 9.71 6.81
CA TRP A 104 -10.82 9.86 7.77
C TRP A 104 -11.12 9.21 9.11
N PHE A 105 -10.05 8.79 9.77
CA PHE A 105 -10.04 8.12 11.06
C PHE A 105 -9.02 8.80 11.95
N GLY A 106 -9.23 8.82 13.25
CA GLY A 106 -8.26 9.47 14.12
C GLY A 106 -8.52 9.33 15.61
N GLY A 107 -7.63 9.96 16.35
CA GLY A 107 -7.68 10.07 17.79
C GLY A 107 -7.30 11.46 18.27
N HIS A 108 -7.43 11.66 19.57
CA HIS A 108 -7.01 12.91 20.22
C HIS A 108 -5.75 12.78 21.03
N GLU A 109 -5.47 11.56 21.49
CA GLU A 109 -4.28 11.26 22.24
C GLU A 109 -3.03 11.61 21.43
N SER A 110 -2.10 12.30 22.09
CA SER A 110 -0.87 12.73 21.46
C SER A 110 0.00 11.54 21.11
N LEU A 111 0.41 11.48 19.86
CA LEU A 111 1.50 10.61 19.44
C LEU A 111 2.83 11.20 19.88
N SER A 112 3.86 10.36 19.95
CA SER A 112 5.22 10.73 20.32
C SER A 112 6.20 9.82 19.60
N THR A 113 7.50 9.99 19.84
CA THR A 113 8.51 9.09 19.30
C THR A 113 8.40 7.65 19.82
N THR A 114 7.63 7.41 20.88
CA THR A 114 7.41 6.09 21.48
C THR A 114 5.97 5.59 21.33
N GLN A 115 5.06 6.42 20.81
CA GLN A 115 3.65 6.10 20.67
C GLN A 115 3.16 6.49 19.27
N SER A 116 2.79 5.49 18.49
CA SER A 116 2.37 5.63 17.09
C SER A 116 0.86 5.46 16.96
N ALA A 117 0.31 6.02 15.89
CA ALA A 117 -1.02 5.66 15.41
C ALA A 117 -0.91 4.52 14.41
N PHE A 118 -1.90 3.63 14.41
CA PHE A 118 -1.97 2.50 13.50
C PHE A 118 -3.30 2.50 12.74
N LEU A 119 -3.25 2.15 11.46
CA LEU A 119 -4.42 1.86 10.63
C LEU A 119 -4.22 0.51 9.94
N VAL A 120 -5.19 -0.40 10.14
CA VAL A 120 -5.10 -1.78 9.66
C VAL A 120 -6.09 -2.01 8.54
N PHE A 121 -5.60 -2.66 7.49
CA PHE A 121 -6.35 -3.06 6.32
C PHE A 121 -6.36 -4.58 6.17
N GLU A 122 -7.47 -5.11 5.67
CA GLU A 122 -7.62 -6.51 5.24
C GLU A 122 -7.74 -6.54 3.72
N GLY A 123 -7.10 -7.54 3.11
CA GLY A 123 -7.01 -7.66 1.67
C GLY A 123 -5.99 -6.67 1.08
N GLU A 124 -6.32 -6.17 -0.10
CA GLU A 124 -5.49 -5.22 -0.83
C GLU A 124 -5.47 -3.85 -0.14
N ALA A 125 -4.28 -3.28 0.04
CA ALA A 125 -4.12 -1.93 0.60
C ALA A 125 -4.73 -0.87 -0.35
N PRO A 126 -5.19 0.29 0.17
CA PRO A 126 -5.61 1.39 -0.69
C PRO A 126 -4.45 1.91 -1.54
N HIS A 127 -4.73 2.45 -2.72
CA HIS A 127 -3.68 2.99 -3.60
C HIS A 127 -2.90 4.17 -2.98
N TYR A 128 -3.50 4.91 -2.04
CA TYR A 128 -2.77 5.85 -1.18
C TYR A 128 -3.35 5.89 0.23
N ILE A 129 -2.53 6.40 1.14
CA ILE A 129 -2.92 6.83 2.48
C ILE A 129 -2.27 8.18 2.75
N ALA A 130 -3.01 9.08 3.39
CA ALA A 130 -2.49 10.33 3.90
C ALA A 130 -2.69 10.43 5.41
N PHE A 131 -1.88 11.27 6.03
CA PHE A 131 -1.91 11.51 7.46
C PHE A 131 -1.68 12.99 7.76
N GLY A 132 -2.31 13.46 8.83
CA GLY A 132 -2.26 14.86 9.19
C GLY A 132 -2.76 15.15 10.59
N GLN A 133 -2.68 16.42 10.96
CA GLN A 133 -3.19 16.93 12.22
C GLN A 133 -4.44 17.79 12.00
N SER A 134 -5.45 17.62 12.84
CA SER A 134 -6.63 18.48 12.87
C SER A 134 -6.47 19.60 13.91
N GLU A 135 -6.85 20.81 13.54
CA GLU A 135 -6.96 21.95 14.46
C GLU A 135 -8.19 21.85 15.37
N SER A 136 -9.18 21.05 14.98
CA SER A 136 -10.44 20.89 15.72
C SER A 136 -10.63 19.46 16.24
N VAL A 137 -11.49 19.30 17.25
CA VAL A 137 -11.74 18.01 17.92
C VAL A 137 -12.31 16.98 16.94
N GLY A 138 -13.31 17.33 16.13
CA GLY A 138 -13.94 16.39 15.20
C GLY A 138 -13.55 16.58 13.73
N GLY A 139 -12.89 17.68 13.38
CA GLY A 139 -12.73 18.06 11.98
C GLY A 139 -11.65 17.29 11.22
N PRO A 140 -11.55 17.60 9.91
CA PRO A 140 -10.56 17.03 9.02
C PRO A 140 -9.16 17.57 9.36
N PRO A 141 -8.10 16.90 8.88
CA PRO A 141 -6.74 17.43 9.01
C PRO A 141 -6.57 18.73 8.22
N ALA A 142 -5.79 19.67 8.77
CA ALA A 142 -5.49 20.95 8.15
C ALA A 142 -4.33 20.85 7.14
N SER A 143 -3.42 19.91 7.36
CA SER A 143 -2.30 19.58 6.47
C SER A 143 -2.22 18.07 6.29
N LEU A 144 -1.77 17.64 5.12
CA LEU A 144 -1.63 16.22 4.77
C LEU A 144 -0.26 15.95 4.16
N GLU A 145 0.33 14.85 4.61
CA GLU A 145 1.42 14.14 3.94
C GLU A 145 0.91 12.74 3.62
N GLY A 146 1.25 12.19 2.46
CA GLY A 146 0.78 10.87 2.07
C GLY A 146 1.84 10.02 1.39
N ILE A 147 1.62 8.71 1.49
CA ILE A 147 2.39 7.69 0.79
C ILE A 147 1.47 6.95 -0.16
N SER A 148 2.04 6.43 -1.25
CA SER A 148 1.33 5.59 -2.22
C SER A 148 1.84 4.16 -2.10
N PHE A 149 0.92 3.20 -2.16
CA PHE A 149 1.27 1.79 -2.35
C PHE A 149 1.34 1.63 -3.86
N GLY A 150 2.55 1.56 -4.42
CA GLY A 150 2.77 1.65 -5.87
C GLY A 150 1.91 0.70 -6.70
N ASN A 151 1.75 0.98 -7.99
CA ASN A 151 0.97 0.21 -8.97
C ASN A 151 1.42 -1.25 -9.20
N ASP A 152 2.38 -1.76 -8.45
CA ASP A 152 2.81 -3.16 -8.50
C ASP A 152 1.88 -4.01 -7.62
N HIS A 153 0.59 -4.03 -7.95
CA HIS A 153 -0.22 -5.18 -7.61
C HIS A 153 0.28 -6.30 -8.52
N PRO A 154 0.99 -7.34 -8.04
CA PRO A 154 1.16 -8.52 -8.85
C PRO A 154 -0.26 -8.98 -9.16
N ASN A 155 -0.64 -8.96 -10.44
CA ASN A 155 -1.79 -9.71 -10.91
C ASN A 155 -1.54 -11.14 -10.44
N HIS A 156 -2.20 -11.56 -9.35
CA HIS A 156 -2.22 -12.96 -8.97
C HIS A 156 -2.77 -13.70 -10.19
N PRO A 157 -1.97 -14.55 -10.86
CA PRO A 157 -2.51 -15.39 -11.90
C PRO A 157 -3.34 -16.45 -11.17
N HIS A 158 -4.65 -16.20 -11.11
CA HIS A 158 -5.61 -17.29 -11.10
C HIS A 158 -5.54 -17.92 -12.49
N ASP A 159 -4.64 -18.87 -12.68
CA ASP A 159 -4.83 -19.91 -13.67
C ASP A 159 -4.85 -21.25 -12.95
N HIS A 160 -6.07 -21.68 -12.71
CA HIS A 160 -6.42 -23.06 -12.49
C HIS A 160 -5.87 -23.92 -13.62
N ASP A 161 -5.21 -25.01 -13.23
CA ASP A 161 -5.31 -26.33 -13.84
C ASP A 161 -5.16 -26.41 -15.36
N HIS A 162 -3.97 -26.84 -15.81
CA HIS A 162 -3.89 -28.10 -16.53
C HIS A 162 -2.49 -28.71 -16.37
N ALA A 163 -2.39 -29.67 -15.47
CA ALA A 163 -1.31 -30.62 -15.44
C ALA A 163 -1.30 -31.39 -16.78
N HIS A 164 -0.33 -31.10 -17.64
CA HIS A 164 0.07 -32.01 -18.70
C HIS A 164 1.31 -32.76 -18.24
N HIS A 165 1.12 -34.03 -17.86
CA HIS A 165 2.15 -35.03 -17.99
C HIS A 165 1.58 -36.27 -18.67
N PRO A 166 2.41 -36.99 -19.46
CA PRO A 166 1.98 -37.93 -20.47
C PRO A 166 1.84 -39.34 -19.87
N SER A 167 0.91 -40.12 -20.40
CA SER A 167 0.83 -41.56 -20.15
C SER A 167 0.76 -42.28 -21.48
N ASP A 168 1.93 -42.65 -21.99
CA ASP A 168 2.08 -43.84 -22.82
C ASP A 168 2.08 -45.05 -21.88
N ALA A 169 1.07 -45.91 -22.01
CA ALA A 169 1.13 -47.31 -21.60
C ALA A 169 0.07 -48.12 -22.38
N ASP A 170 0.53 -49.29 -22.80
CA ASP A 170 0.02 -50.21 -23.80
C ASP A 170 -1.18 -51.07 -23.32
N GLU A 171 -1.67 -51.91 -24.24
CA GLU A 171 -2.53 -53.09 -24.07
C GLU A 171 -4.06 -52.95 -23.94
N GLY A 172 -4.75 -53.35 -25.03
CA GLY A 172 -5.53 -54.58 -24.97
C GLY A 172 -7.05 -54.46 -25.14
N HIS A 173 -7.55 -54.44 -26.38
CA HIS A 173 -8.93 -54.88 -26.66
C HIS A 173 -9.04 -55.70 -27.95
N ASN A 174 -9.15 -57.03 -27.76
CA ASN A 174 -9.74 -57.97 -28.69
C ASN A 174 -11.25 -57.70 -28.81
N HIS A 175 -11.81 -57.68 -30.02
CA HIS A 175 -12.94 -58.57 -30.32
C HIS A 175 -13.11 -58.84 -31.82
N ILE A 176 -13.18 -60.13 -32.09
CA ILE A 176 -13.49 -60.84 -33.33
C ILE A 176 -14.86 -60.42 -33.90
N GLN A 177 -14.92 -60.15 -35.20
CA GLN A 177 -16.15 -60.10 -36.00
C GLN A 177 -16.52 -61.52 -36.46
N HIS A 178 -17.78 -61.90 -36.26
CA HIS A 178 -18.41 -63.05 -36.92
C HIS A 178 -19.66 -62.59 -37.68
N ASP A 179 -19.71 -63.07 -38.93
CA ASP A 179 -20.75 -63.24 -39.96
C ASP A 179 -22.15 -62.62 -39.84
N HIS A 180 -22.59 -62.09 -40.99
CA HIS A 180 -23.76 -62.60 -41.72
C HIS A 180 -23.52 -62.58 -43.23
#